data_AF-A0A4Y2S6M4-F1
#
_entry.id   AF-A0A4Y2S6M4-F1
#
_cell.length_a   1.000
_cell.length_b   1.000
_cell.length_c   1.000
_cell.angle_alpha   90.00
_cell.angle_beta   90.00
_cell.angle_gamma   90.00
#
_symmetry.space_group_name_H-M   'P 1'
#
loop_
_entity.id
_entity.type
_entity.pdbx_description
1 polymer ?
#
loop_
_entity_poly.entity_id
_entity_poly.type
_entity_poly.pdbx_seq_one_letter_code
_entity_poly.pdbx_strand_id
1 'polypeptide(L)'
;MERNRSKKVWQRFRDPTSKNLFNRAQARFRNAMSEFNQSRYISQNEQLNIYDGTLWRRAKRLKSKRSENPQLKNPDTNLPSHTDLEEEEIIADHLESQFTPNDFGDPNTERTVEKSIREFKNEIRTSKFKKVQSSEIICFMKHIKINKAPGIDSITNKMLKNLPLKIIVKLTEIFNHMLKFRHFPNCWKTARVLPILKPGKDRTHPVSY
;
A
#
# COMPACT_ATOMS: atom_id res chain seq x y z
N MET A 1 6.55 3.68 -31.80
CA MET A 1 6.86 2.29 -32.24
C MET A 1 8.30 2.13 -32.77
N GLU A 2 8.84 3.10 -33.50
CA GLU A 2 10.14 3.04 -34.18
C GLU A 2 11.37 2.83 -33.25
N ARG A 3 11.42 3.49 -32.09
CA ARG A 3 12.50 3.36 -31.10
C ARG A 3 12.70 1.92 -30.62
N ASN A 4 11.61 1.28 -30.18
CA ASN A 4 11.66 -0.07 -29.62
C ASN A 4 11.97 -1.12 -30.71
N ARG A 5 11.51 -0.88 -31.95
CA ARG A 5 11.87 -1.71 -33.12
C ARG A 5 13.36 -1.65 -33.39
N SER A 6 13.94 -0.45 -33.51
CA SER A 6 15.37 -0.24 -33.79
C SER A 6 16.26 -0.81 -32.67
N LYS A 7 15.84 -0.69 -31.40
CA LYS A 7 16.50 -1.31 -30.25
C LYS A 7 16.56 -2.84 -30.39
N LYS A 8 15.44 -3.48 -30.74
CA LYS A 8 15.37 -4.94 -30.91
C LYS A 8 16.28 -5.45 -32.04
N VAL A 9 16.31 -4.74 -33.17
CA VAL A 9 17.17 -5.11 -34.32
C VAL A 9 18.65 -4.98 -33.97
N TRP A 10 19.06 -3.85 -33.37
CA TRP A 10 20.43 -3.67 -32.91
C TRP A 10 20.86 -4.72 -31.86
N GLN A 11 19.99 -5.06 -30.90
CA GLN A 11 20.30 -6.06 -29.88
C GLN A 11 20.52 -7.47 -30.47
N ARG A 12 19.82 -7.81 -31.55
CA ARG A 12 19.92 -9.11 -32.22
C ARG A 12 21.11 -9.20 -33.17
N PHE A 13 21.28 -8.19 -34.04
CA PHE A 13 22.20 -8.27 -35.16
C PHE A 13 23.46 -7.39 -35.00
N ARG A 14 23.52 -6.58 -33.93
CA ARG A 14 24.62 -5.63 -33.65
C ARG A 14 24.94 -4.65 -34.78
N ASP A 15 23.99 -4.45 -35.71
CA ASP A 15 24.08 -3.54 -36.85
C ASP A 15 24.27 -2.06 -36.41
N PRO A 16 25.32 -1.36 -36.90
CA PRO A 16 25.55 0.06 -36.63
C PRO A 16 24.42 0.98 -37.11
N THR A 17 23.77 0.67 -38.23
CA THR A 17 22.70 1.51 -38.79
C THR A 17 21.50 1.55 -37.86
N SER A 18 21.10 0.38 -37.37
CA SER A 18 20.04 0.20 -36.37
C SER A 18 20.40 0.85 -35.03
N LYS A 19 21.67 0.82 -34.61
CA LYS A 19 22.15 1.55 -33.41
C LYS A 19 21.98 3.06 -33.56
N ASN A 20 22.37 3.60 -34.71
CA ASN A 20 22.23 5.04 -35.00
C ASN A 20 20.77 5.48 -35.09
N LEU A 21 19.89 4.65 -35.66
CA LEU A 21 18.45 4.91 -35.70
C LEU A 21 17.83 4.88 -34.29
N PHE A 22 18.19 3.89 -33.47
CA PHE A 22 17.79 3.83 -32.06
C PHE A 22 18.24 5.08 -31.30
N ASN A 23 19.51 5.48 -31.42
CA ASN A 23 20.06 6.65 -30.75
C ASN A 23 19.33 7.93 -31.16
N ARG A 24 19.05 8.12 -32.45
CA ARG A 24 18.26 9.26 -32.95
C ARG A 24 16.85 9.27 -32.37
N ALA A 25 16.15 8.14 -32.40
CA ALA A 25 14.81 8.02 -31.84
C ALA A 25 14.79 8.22 -30.32
N GLN A 26 15.81 7.74 -29.60
CA GLN A 26 15.99 7.92 -28.17
C GLN A 26 16.29 9.39 -27.82
N ALA A 27 17.11 10.08 -28.61
CA ALA A 27 17.40 11.50 -28.44
C ALA A 27 16.13 12.35 -28.63
N ARG A 28 15.37 12.12 -29.72
CA ARG A 28 14.08 12.77 -29.96
C ARG A 28 13.10 12.56 -28.79
N PHE A 29 13.01 11.34 -28.28
CA PHE A 29 12.17 11.04 -27.11
C PHE A 29 12.64 11.78 -25.85
N ARG A 30 13.94 11.83 -25.58
CA ARG A 30 14.48 12.55 -24.41
C ARG A 30 14.21 14.05 -24.53
N ASN A 31 14.38 14.63 -25.71
CA ASN A 31 14.10 16.05 -25.96
C ASN A 31 12.62 16.36 -25.74
N ALA A 32 11.71 15.59 -26.37
CA ALA A 32 10.27 15.77 -26.18
C ALA A 32 9.84 15.60 -24.71
N MET A 33 10.43 14.65 -23.99
CA MET A 33 10.18 14.47 -22.55
C MET A 33 10.70 15.65 -21.73
N SER A 34 11.86 16.19 -22.08
CA SER A 34 12.45 17.37 -21.45
C SER A 34 11.57 18.61 -21.66
N GLU A 35 11.14 18.86 -22.90
CA GLU A 35 10.24 19.95 -23.27
C GLU A 35 8.89 19.83 -22.55
N PHE A 36 8.29 18.64 -22.53
CA PHE A 36 7.05 18.38 -21.80
C PHE A 36 7.21 18.66 -20.30
N ASN A 37 8.29 18.16 -19.69
CA ASN A 37 8.56 18.37 -18.26
C ASN A 37 8.80 19.86 -17.96
N GLN A 38 9.52 20.57 -18.82
CA GLN A 38 9.78 22.01 -18.67
C GLN A 38 8.48 22.82 -18.79
N SER A 39 7.68 22.56 -19.82
CA SER A 39 6.38 23.22 -20.01
C SER A 39 5.43 22.95 -18.83
N ARG A 40 5.37 21.69 -18.38
CA ARG A 40 4.60 21.31 -17.18
C ARG A 40 5.09 22.04 -15.93
N TYR A 41 6.41 22.18 -15.77
CA TYR A 41 7.00 22.88 -14.63
C TYR A 41 6.66 24.37 -14.63
N ILE A 42 6.76 25.02 -15.79
CA ILE A 42 6.37 26.44 -15.98
C ILE A 42 4.89 26.62 -15.64
N SER A 43 4.02 25.83 -16.24
CA SER A 43 2.57 25.89 -15.98
C SER A 43 2.22 25.66 -14.50
N GLN A 44 2.92 24.75 -13.82
CA GLN A 44 2.75 24.54 -12.38
C GLN A 44 3.20 25.75 -11.54
N ASN A 45 4.25 26.47 -11.96
CA ASN A 45 4.71 27.66 -11.25
C ASN A 45 3.76 28.84 -11.45
N GLU A 46 3.23 29.01 -12.66
CA GLU A 46 2.23 30.05 -12.98
C GLU A 46 0.94 29.90 -12.16
N GLN A 47 0.58 28.65 -11.83
CA GLN A 47 -0.60 28.35 -11.00
C GLN A 47 -0.35 28.47 -9.49
N LEU A 48 0.86 28.81 -9.03
CA LEU A 48 1.14 28.94 -7.60
C LEU A 48 0.46 30.19 -7.03
N ASN A 49 -0.23 30.00 -5.93
CA ASN A 49 -0.97 31.03 -5.24
C ASN A 49 -0.69 30.99 -3.72
N ILE A 50 -0.77 32.16 -3.08
CA ILE A 50 -0.53 32.32 -1.64
C ILE A 50 -1.77 31.87 -0.84
N TYR A 51 -2.97 32.22 -1.32
CA TYR A 51 -4.24 32.03 -0.61
C TYR A 51 -4.68 30.56 -0.53
N ASP A 52 -4.36 29.74 -1.53
CA ASP A 52 -4.69 28.30 -1.55
C ASP A 52 -3.56 27.39 -0.97
N GLY A 53 -2.49 28.02 -0.48
CA GLY A 53 -1.33 27.36 0.10
C GLY A 53 -0.50 26.53 -0.87
N THR A 54 -0.71 26.61 -2.20
CA THR A 54 0.10 25.88 -3.19
C THR A 54 1.54 26.37 -3.19
N LEU A 55 1.77 27.68 -3.09
CA LEU A 55 3.12 28.27 -2.99
C LEU A 55 3.86 27.72 -1.77
N TRP A 56 3.24 27.72 -0.60
CA TRP A 56 3.84 27.20 0.64
C TRP A 56 4.16 25.71 0.57
N ARG A 57 3.27 24.89 -0.01
CA ARG A 57 3.54 23.47 -0.27
C ARG A 57 4.70 23.25 -1.24
N ARG A 58 4.86 24.11 -2.26
CA ARG A 58 5.98 24.05 -3.20
C ARG A 58 7.29 24.43 -2.50
N ALA A 59 7.31 25.55 -1.78
CA ALA A 59 8.46 26.03 -1.02
C ALA A 59 8.91 25.01 0.04
N LYS A 60 7.98 24.40 0.77
CA LYS A 60 8.28 23.33 1.73
C LYS A 60 8.98 22.16 1.05
N ARG A 61 8.45 21.67 -0.07
CA ARG A 61 9.06 20.56 -0.83
C ARG A 61 10.46 20.86 -1.33
N LEU A 62 10.73 22.10 -1.75
CA LEU A 62 12.07 22.53 -2.19
C LEU A 62 13.06 22.65 -1.02
N LYS A 63 12.59 23.09 0.15
CA LYS A 63 13.41 23.22 1.36
C LYS A 63 13.61 21.89 2.10
N SER A 64 12.69 20.93 1.94
CA SER A 64 12.80 19.62 2.57
C SER A 64 13.94 18.82 1.94
N LYS A 65 15.08 18.72 2.65
CA LYS A 65 16.08 17.69 2.38
C LYS A 65 15.48 16.32 2.73
N ARG A 66 15.56 15.36 1.82
CA ARG A 66 15.32 13.96 2.17
C ARG A 66 16.52 13.52 2.99
N SER A 67 16.33 13.35 4.30
CA SER A 67 17.28 12.62 5.13
C SER A 67 17.21 11.15 4.74
N GLU A 68 18.35 10.52 4.46
CA GLU A 68 18.43 9.06 4.39
C GLU A 68 17.93 8.48 5.72
N ASN A 69 17.19 7.36 5.65
CA ASN A 69 16.86 6.63 6.86
C ASN A 69 18.16 5.99 7.35
N PRO A 70 18.60 6.25 8.59
CA PRO A 70 19.74 5.55 9.14
C PRO A 70 19.38 4.08 9.36
N GLN A 71 20.38 3.20 9.29
CA GLN A 71 20.23 1.77 9.51
C GLN A 71 19.66 1.48 10.89
N LEU A 72 18.71 0.54 10.98
CA LEU A 72 18.21 0.05 12.25
C LEU A 72 19.30 -0.70 13.01
N LYS A 73 19.40 -0.48 14.32
CA LYS A 73 20.29 -1.24 15.20
C LYS A 73 19.59 -2.48 15.69
N ASN A 74 20.31 -3.60 15.63
CA ASN A 74 19.86 -4.83 16.29
C ASN A 74 19.80 -4.59 17.82
N PRO A 75 18.66 -4.88 18.48
CA PRO A 75 18.51 -4.68 19.93
C PRO A 75 19.53 -5.43 20.80
N ASP A 76 19.97 -6.60 20.37
CA ASP A 76 20.86 -7.48 21.13
C ASP A 76 22.33 -7.04 21.01
N THR A 77 22.78 -6.73 19.79
CA THR A 77 24.20 -6.41 19.53
C THR A 77 24.49 -4.91 19.52
N ASN A 78 23.45 -4.06 19.44
CA ASN A 78 23.55 -2.61 19.19
C ASN A 78 24.29 -2.22 17.90
N LEU A 79 24.53 -3.18 17.00
CA LEU A 79 25.17 -2.94 15.71
C LEU A 79 24.12 -2.54 14.66
N PRO A 80 24.46 -1.65 13.71
CA PRO A 80 23.60 -1.34 12.58
C PRO A 80 23.40 -2.56 11.67
N SER A 81 22.18 -2.72 11.16
CA SER A 81 21.86 -3.62 10.06
C SER A 81 22.61 -3.20 8.79
N HIS A 82 22.92 -4.18 7.96
CA HIS A 82 23.67 -4.02 6.71
C HIS A 82 22.84 -4.30 5.47
N THR A 83 21.67 -4.94 5.63
CA THR A 83 20.76 -5.27 4.53
C THR A 83 19.31 -4.94 4.87
N ASP A 84 18.50 -4.71 3.84
CA ASP A 84 17.04 -4.50 3.99
C ASP A 84 16.36 -5.69 4.66
N LEU A 85 16.85 -6.92 4.43
CA LEU A 85 16.33 -8.13 5.07
C LEU A 85 16.60 -8.14 6.58
N GLU A 86 17.80 -7.73 7.01
CA GLU A 86 18.11 -7.59 8.44
C GLU A 86 17.24 -6.51 9.11
N GLU A 87 16.95 -5.41 8.41
CA GLU A 87 16.03 -4.39 8.91
C GLU A 87 14.60 -4.93 9.06
N GLU A 88 14.13 -5.72 8.08
CA GLU A 88 12.81 -6.36 8.12
C GLU A 88 12.68 -7.33 9.31
N GLU A 89 13.70 -8.17 9.55
CA GLU A 89 13.71 -9.11 10.68
C GLU A 89 13.75 -8.38 12.03
N ILE A 90 14.59 -7.34 12.18
CA ILE A 90 14.63 -6.54 13.42
C ILE A 90 13.25 -5.95 13.76
N ILE A 91 12.51 -5.50 12.75
CA ILE A 91 11.15 -4.99 12.93
C ILE A 91 10.18 -6.14 13.26
N ALA A 92 10.28 -7.27 12.56
CA ALA A 92 9.42 -8.42 12.77
C ALA A 92 9.54 -8.95 14.20
N ASP A 93 10.77 -9.19 14.67
CA ASP A 93 11.08 -9.62 16.04
C ASP A 93 10.57 -8.62 17.07
N HIS A 94 10.78 -7.32 16.83
CA HIS A 94 10.27 -6.28 17.71
C HIS A 94 8.74 -6.32 17.81
N LEU A 95 8.03 -6.41 16.68
CA LEU A 95 6.57 -6.48 16.68
C LEU A 95 6.07 -7.76 17.33
N GLU A 96 6.70 -8.90 17.07
CA GLU A 96 6.36 -10.17 17.73
C GLU A 96 6.43 -10.01 19.25
N SER A 97 7.53 -9.45 19.77
CA SER A 97 7.70 -9.20 21.21
C SER A 97 6.63 -8.26 21.81
N GLN A 98 6.12 -7.31 21.03
CA GLN A 98 5.08 -6.36 21.49
C GLN A 98 3.67 -6.97 21.46
N PHE A 99 3.43 -7.94 20.59
CA PHE A 99 2.12 -8.57 20.40
C PHE A 99 1.96 -9.91 21.13
N THR A 100 2.85 -10.22 22.07
CA THR A 100 2.66 -11.34 23.00
C THR A 100 1.61 -10.98 24.07
N PRO A 101 0.69 -11.89 24.43
CA PRO A 101 -0.21 -11.69 25.56
C PRO A 101 0.56 -11.41 26.85
N ASN A 102 0.13 -10.41 27.61
CA ASN A 102 0.72 -10.14 28.92
C ASN A 102 0.33 -11.23 29.92
N ASP A 103 1.21 -11.54 30.87
CA ASP A 103 1.00 -12.55 31.93
C ASP A 103 0.08 -12.07 33.08
N PHE A 104 -0.83 -11.13 32.80
CA PHE A 104 -1.78 -10.59 33.79
C PHE A 104 -3.17 -11.24 33.66
N GLY A 105 -3.24 -12.49 33.19
CA GLY A 105 -4.49 -13.22 33.00
C GLY A 105 -5.21 -13.46 34.32
N ASP A 106 -6.50 -13.13 34.39
CA ASP A 106 -7.38 -13.53 35.49
C ASP A 106 -8.04 -14.88 35.16
N PRO A 107 -7.84 -15.94 35.96
CA PRO A 107 -8.39 -17.27 35.68
C PRO A 107 -9.91 -17.31 35.52
N ASN A 108 -10.64 -16.39 36.17
CA ASN A 108 -12.10 -16.34 36.04
C ASN A 108 -12.52 -15.78 34.66
N THR A 109 -11.80 -14.74 34.20
CA THR A 109 -11.97 -14.17 32.87
C THR A 109 -11.66 -15.21 31.79
N GLU A 110 -10.56 -15.95 31.91
CA GLU A 110 -10.20 -17.03 30.98
C GLU A 110 -11.29 -18.10 30.89
N ARG A 111 -11.77 -18.60 32.04
CA ARG A 111 -12.88 -19.57 32.09
C ARG A 111 -14.15 -19.04 31.43
N THR A 112 -14.46 -17.75 31.62
CA THR A 112 -15.62 -17.10 31.02
C THR A 112 -15.49 -17.04 29.50
N VAL A 113 -14.33 -16.66 29.00
CA VAL A 113 -14.02 -16.61 27.56
C VAL A 113 -14.09 -18.02 26.96
N GLU A 114 -13.47 -19.01 27.59
CA GLU A 114 -13.52 -20.39 27.11
C GLU A 114 -14.94 -20.95 27.08
N LYS A 115 -15.74 -20.67 28.12
CA LYS A 115 -17.14 -21.07 28.18
C LYS A 115 -17.92 -20.44 27.01
N SER A 116 -17.74 -19.15 26.76
CA SER A 116 -18.37 -18.45 25.64
C SER A 116 -17.97 -19.04 24.29
N ILE A 117 -16.68 -19.38 24.09
CA ILE A 117 -16.20 -20.04 22.86
C ILE A 117 -16.84 -21.42 22.67
N ARG A 118 -16.92 -22.23 23.74
CA ARG A 118 -17.55 -23.56 23.70
C ARG A 118 -19.04 -23.44 23.36
N GLU A 119 -19.75 -22.54 24.02
CA GLU A 119 -21.17 -22.28 23.74
C GLU A 119 -21.38 -21.85 22.29
N PHE A 120 -20.58 -20.90 21.78
CA PHE A 120 -20.65 -20.43 20.40
C PHE A 120 -20.37 -21.52 19.35
N LYS A 121 -19.51 -22.50 19.67
CA LYS A 121 -19.23 -23.65 18.80
C LYS A 121 -20.38 -24.66 18.79
N ASN A 122 -21.07 -24.82 19.93
CA ASN A 122 -22.13 -25.79 20.12
C ASN A 122 -23.54 -25.28 19.74
N GLU A 123 -23.70 -23.96 19.59
CA GLU A 123 -24.98 -23.34 19.22
C GLU A 123 -25.49 -23.82 17.84
N ILE A 124 -26.74 -24.29 17.78
CA ILE A 124 -27.40 -24.66 16.52
C ILE A 124 -27.68 -23.37 15.74
N ARG A 125 -26.92 -23.20 14.66
CA ARG A 125 -26.86 -21.96 13.91
C ARG A 125 -28.13 -21.74 13.09
N THR A 126 -28.98 -20.81 13.54
CA THR A 126 -30.11 -20.35 12.70
C THR A 126 -29.58 -19.60 11.47
N SER A 127 -30.22 -19.84 10.32
CA SER A 127 -29.81 -19.33 9.00
C SER A 127 -30.25 -17.88 8.73
N LYS A 128 -30.80 -17.19 9.73
CA LYS A 128 -31.27 -15.81 9.58
C LYS A 128 -30.09 -14.84 9.66
N PHE A 129 -29.69 -14.30 8.51
CA PHE A 129 -28.79 -13.15 8.43
C PHE A 129 -29.41 -12.07 7.54
N LYS A 130 -29.11 -10.80 7.83
CA LYS A 130 -29.49 -9.69 6.97
C LYS A 130 -28.65 -9.76 5.69
N LYS A 131 -29.31 -9.90 4.54
CA LYS A 131 -28.62 -9.87 3.25
C LYS A 131 -28.06 -8.48 2.96
N VAL A 132 -26.85 -8.45 2.43
CA VAL A 132 -26.22 -7.24 1.87
C VAL A 132 -26.95 -6.88 0.58
N GLN A 133 -27.27 -5.61 0.42
CA GLN A 133 -27.87 -5.04 -0.79
C GLN A 133 -26.80 -4.37 -1.66
N SER A 134 -27.00 -4.39 -2.98
CA SER A 134 -26.11 -3.68 -3.92
C SER A 134 -26.07 -2.17 -3.66
N SER A 135 -27.16 -1.58 -3.17
CA SER A 135 -27.24 -0.17 -2.76
C SER A 135 -26.26 0.17 -1.63
N GLU A 136 -26.10 -0.74 -0.65
CA GLU A 136 -25.13 -0.58 0.44
C GLU A 136 -23.71 -0.54 -0.14
N ILE A 137 -23.36 -1.47 -1.03
CA ILE A 137 -22.03 -1.51 -1.68
C ILE A 137 -21.77 -0.24 -2.49
N ILE A 138 -22.75 0.23 -3.29
CA ILE A 138 -22.63 1.47 -4.05
C ILE A 138 -22.40 2.66 -3.12
N CYS A 139 -23.13 2.72 -2.00
CA CYS A 139 -22.96 3.77 -1.00
C CYS A 139 -21.53 3.76 -0.43
N PHE A 140 -21.01 2.58 -0.04
CA PHE A 140 -19.64 2.45 0.44
C PHE A 140 -18.60 2.90 -0.60
N MET A 141 -18.76 2.46 -1.85
CA MET A 141 -17.85 2.84 -2.94
C MET A 141 -17.87 4.36 -3.20
N LYS A 142 -19.01 5.03 -3.08
CA LYS A 142 -19.07 6.50 -3.23
C LYS A 142 -18.26 7.22 -2.14
N HIS A 143 -18.33 6.75 -0.91
CA HIS A 143 -17.71 7.39 0.26
C HIS A 143 -16.25 6.98 0.50
N ILE A 144 -15.73 5.95 -0.19
CA ILE A 144 -14.34 5.52 0.02
C ILE A 144 -13.34 6.62 -0.40
N LYS A 145 -12.30 6.84 0.42
CA LYS A 145 -11.27 7.84 0.14
C LYS A 145 -10.29 7.30 -0.92
N ILE A 146 -10.15 8.00 -2.04
CA ILE A 146 -9.38 7.53 -3.21
C ILE A 146 -7.89 7.35 -2.90
N ASN A 147 -7.32 8.22 -2.07
CA ASN A 147 -5.87 8.30 -1.82
C ASN A 147 -5.41 7.40 -0.65
N LYS A 148 -6.09 6.29 -0.39
CA LYS A 148 -5.66 5.29 0.59
C LYS A 148 -4.80 4.23 -0.07
N ALA A 149 -3.87 3.67 0.70
CA ALA A 149 -3.00 2.60 0.24
C ALA A 149 -3.83 1.38 -0.17
N PRO A 150 -3.50 0.71 -1.30
CA PRO A 150 -4.14 -0.54 -1.68
C PRO A 150 -3.71 -1.68 -0.75
N GLY A 151 -4.52 -2.74 -0.73
CA GLY A 151 -4.17 -3.99 -0.05
C GLY A 151 -3.06 -4.75 -0.77
N ILE A 152 -2.83 -5.99 -0.33
CA ILE A 152 -1.83 -6.90 -0.92
C ILE A 152 -2.14 -7.25 -2.39
N ASP A 153 -3.42 -7.19 -2.77
CA ASP A 153 -3.92 -7.39 -4.13
C ASP A 153 -3.64 -6.21 -5.08
N SER A 154 -3.10 -5.10 -4.57
CA SER A 154 -2.86 -3.86 -5.32
C SER A 154 -4.13 -3.21 -5.92
N ILE A 155 -5.33 -3.60 -5.48
CA ILE A 155 -6.58 -2.98 -5.93
C ILE A 155 -6.74 -1.64 -5.22
N THR A 156 -6.71 -0.55 -6.00
CA THR A 156 -6.82 0.80 -5.44
C THR A 156 -8.28 1.21 -5.24
N ASN A 157 -8.52 2.10 -4.27
CA ASN A 157 -9.84 2.70 -4.08
C ASN A 157 -10.34 3.46 -5.32
N LYS A 158 -9.43 3.98 -6.15
CA LYS A 158 -9.78 4.55 -7.46
C LYS A 158 -10.41 3.51 -8.38
N MET A 159 -9.86 2.30 -8.43
CA MET A 159 -10.42 1.21 -9.24
C MET A 159 -11.79 0.80 -8.71
N LEU A 160 -11.95 0.68 -7.38
CA LEU A 160 -13.22 0.34 -6.75
C LEU A 160 -14.35 1.34 -7.11
N LYS A 161 -14.04 2.64 -7.17
CA LYS A 161 -15.03 3.65 -7.59
C LYS A 161 -15.45 3.56 -9.06
N ASN A 162 -14.64 2.92 -9.91
CA ASN A 162 -14.89 2.80 -11.34
C ASN A 162 -15.37 1.39 -11.74
N LEU A 163 -15.82 0.58 -10.77
CA LEU A 163 -16.33 -0.76 -11.06
C LEU A 163 -17.66 -0.70 -11.83
N PRO A 164 -17.85 -1.54 -12.87
CA PRO A 164 -19.13 -1.68 -13.53
C PRO A 164 -20.22 -2.23 -12.59
N LEU A 165 -21.47 -1.84 -12.81
CA LEU A 165 -22.63 -2.32 -12.02
C LEU A 165 -22.73 -3.86 -11.96
N LYS A 166 -22.41 -4.55 -13.06
CA LYS A 166 -22.39 -6.03 -13.12
C LYS A 166 -21.43 -6.63 -12.07
N ILE A 167 -20.28 -5.99 -11.84
CA ILE A 167 -19.31 -6.44 -10.84
C ILE A 167 -19.84 -6.17 -9.43
N ILE A 168 -20.51 -5.04 -9.21
CA ILE A 168 -21.14 -4.72 -7.92
C ILE A 168 -22.17 -5.80 -7.54
N VAL A 169 -23.02 -6.24 -8.48
CA VAL A 169 -23.98 -7.33 -8.23
C VAL A 169 -23.26 -8.62 -7.84
N LYS A 170 -22.16 -8.96 -8.52
CA LYS A 170 -21.35 -10.14 -8.19
C LYS A 170 -20.70 -10.04 -6.82
N LEU A 171 -20.21 -8.86 -6.44
CA LEU A 171 -19.70 -8.62 -5.09
C LEU A 171 -20.81 -8.82 -4.05
N THR A 172 -22.01 -8.30 -4.28
CA THR A 172 -23.19 -8.51 -3.41
C THR A 172 -23.47 -10.01 -3.21
N GLU A 173 -23.44 -10.80 -4.29
CA GLU A 173 -23.58 -12.25 -4.19
C GLU A 173 -22.47 -12.86 -3.34
N ILE A 174 -21.20 -12.50 -3.58
CA ILE A 174 -20.06 -13.03 -2.81
C ILE A 174 -20.19 -12.70 -1.32
N PHE A 175 -20.49 -11.46 -0.95
CA PHE A 175 -20.72 -11.07 0.45
C PHE A 175 -21.84 -11.87 1.11
N ASN A 176 -22.96 -12.06 0.40
CA ASN A 176 -24.07 -12.85 0.92
C ASN A 176 -23.71 -14.33 1.08
N HIS A 177 -22.91 -14.91 0.18
CA HIS A 177 -22.41 -16.28 0.33
C HIS A 177 -21.42 -16.39 1.48
N MET A 178 -20.49 -15.44 1.65
CA MET A 178 -19.56 -15.43 2.79
C MET A 178 -20.32 -15.39 4.12
N LEU A 179 -21.36 -14.55 4.23
CA LEU A 179 -22.21 -14.48 5.43
C LEU A 179 -23.03 -15.76 5.62
N LYS A 180 -23.60 -16.32 4.55
CA LYS A 180 -24.37 -17.57 4.59
C LYS A 180 -23.53 -18.76 5.07
N PHE A 181 -22.33 -18.90 4.52
CA PHE A 181 -21.40 -20.01 4.84
C PHE A 181 -20.52 -19.70 6.05
N ARG A 182 -20.52 -18.45 6.54
CA ARG A 182 -19.66 -17.96 7.63
C ARG A 182 -18.19 -18.25 7.36
N HIS A 183 -17.81 -18.19 6.09
CA HIS A 183 -16.47 -18.48 5.61
C HIS A 183 -15.92 -17.25 4.89
N PHE A 184 -14.83 -16.71 5.42
CA PHE A 184 -14.16 -15.54 4.88
C PHE A 184 -12.82 -15.95 4.26
N PRO A 185 -12.41 -15.31 3.15
CA PRO A 185 -11.13 -15.58 2.51
C PRO A 185 -9.96 -15.45 3.47
N ASN A 186 -9.02 -16.39 3.44
CA ASN A 186 -7.82 -16.32 4.28
C ASN A 186 -6.96 -15.09 3.97
N CYS A 187 -6.97 -14.61 2.73
CA CYS A 187 -6.25 -13.39 2.35
C CYS A 187 -6.71 -12.13 3.10
N TRP A 188 -7.93 -12.12 3.68
CA TRP A 188 -8.39 -11.00 4.52
C TRP A 188 -7.78 -11.00 5.92
N LYS A 189 -7.19 -12.13 6.34
CA LYS A 189 -6.50 -12.28 7.63
C LYS A 189 -5.01 -11.93 7.51
N THR A 190 -4.54 -11.66 6.29
CA THR A 190 -3.16 -11.28 6.01
C THR A 190 -3.12 -9.77 5.76
N ALA A 191 -2.19 -9.07 6.40
CA ALA A 191 -1.98 -7.64 6.18
C ALA A 191 -0.51 -7.37 5.86
N ARG A 192 -0.26 -6.34 5.06
CA ARG A 192 1.09 -5.78 4.92
C ARG A 192 1.30 -4.76 6.02
N VAL A 193 2.23 -5.03 6.92
CA VAL A 193 2.64 -4.09 7.96
C VAL A 193 3.70 -3.16 7.37
N LEU A 194 3.50 -1.85 7.54
CA LEU A 194 4.49 -0.84 7.16
C LEU A 194 4.74 0.04 8.39
N PRO A 195 5.87 -0.13 9.09
CA PRO A 195 6.20 0.68 10.26
C PRO A 195 6.35 2.15 9.90
N ILE A 196 5.86 3.05 10.75
CA ILE A 196 5.90 4.50 10.50
C ILE A 196 6.60 5.16 11.69
N LEU A 197 7.73 5.81 11.40
CA LEU A 197 8.49 6.54 12.41
C LEU A 197 7.60 7.51 13.19
N LYS A 198 7.56 7.33 14.51
CA LYS A 198 6.89 8.21 15.46
C LYS A 198 7.60 9.57 15.49
N PRO A 199 6.87 10.69 15.51
CA PRO A 199 7.47 12.03 15.55
C PRO A 199 8.43 12.21 16.73
N GLY A 200 9.64 12.72 16.46
CA GLY A 200 10.63 13.07 17.49
C GLY A 200 11.35 11.88 18.13
N LYS A 201 11.17 10.65 17.62
CA LYS A 201 11.86 9.46 18.11
C LYS A 201 13.12 9.16 17.28
N ASP A 202 14.07 8.43 17.89
CA ASP A 202 15.31 8.02 17.25
C ASP A 202 15.05 6.96 16.17
N ARG A 203 15.47 7.25 14.94
CA ARG A 203 15.23 6.42 13.76
C ARG A 203 15.99 5.10 13.76
N THR A 204 17.01 4.95 14.61
CA THR A 204 17.86 3.76 14.66
C THR A 204 17.29 2.64 15.52
N HIS A 205 16.24 2.91 16.28
CA HIS A 205 15.63 1.92 17.18
C HIS A 205 14.28 1.43 16.66
N PRO A 206 14.00 0.11 16.69
CA PRO A 206 12.73 -0.44 16.20
C PRO A 206 11.51 0.06 16.98
N VAL A 207 11.65 0.36 18.28
CA VAL A 207 10.58 0.92 19.13
C VAL A 207 10.04 2.28 18.66
N SER A 208 10.82 2.98 17.83
CA SER A 208 10.45 4.27 17.27
C SER A 208 9.49 4.18 16.10
N TYR A 209 9.25 2.98 15.55
CA TYR A 209 8.32 2.74 14.46
C TYR A 209 7.01 2.09 14.95
#